data_AF-A0A6N6WPM5-F1
#
_entry.id   AF-A0A6N6WPM5-F1
#
_cell.length_a   1.000
_cell.length_b   1.000
_cell.length_c   1.000
_cell.angle_alpha   90.00
_cell.angle_beta   90.00
_cell.angle_gamma   90.00
#
_symmetry.space_group_name_H-M   'P 1'
#
loop_
_entity.id
_entity.type
_entity.pdbx_description
1 polymer ?
#
loop_
_entity_poly.entity_id
_entity_poly.type
_entity_poly.pdbx_seq_one_letter_code
_entity_poly.pdbx_strand_id
1 'polypeptide(L)'
;MSKDKNAPSLPSTGIYIEKGFGNHLSNITSVGYDVGIRFDEAYNNKFSSVQVISLDALTVLEQTKIQLLNLNIDEKLKNEINNKLDEIKTAPSKESASNSYIKLMSSLSDHVTVLTPLWPHLCTLAGSLIA
;
A
#
# COMPACT_ATOMS: atom_id res chain seq x y z
N MET A 1 -24.27 -5.58 29.21
CA MET A 1 -23.94 -6.76 28.38
C MET A 1 -22.58 -6.51 27.74
N SER A 2 -21.57 -7.25 28.19
CA SER A 2 -20.20 -7.16 27.69
C SER A 2 -20.15 -7.66 26.25
N LYS A 3 -19.75 -6.80 25.31
CA LYS A 3 -19.34 -7.26 23.99
C LYS A 3 -17.99 -7.94 24.15
N ASP A 4 -17.91 -9.22 23.85
CA ASP A 4 -16.67 -9.99 23.77
C ASP A 4 -15.66 -9.23 22.90
N LYS A 5 -14.56 -8.81 23.53
CA LYS A 5 -13.46 -8.08 22.87
C LYS A 5 -12.46 -9.00 22.16
N ASN A 6 -12.77 -10.28 22.02
CA ASN A 6 -11.83 -11.32 21.57
C ASN A 6 -12.33 -12.15 20.39
N ALA A 7 -13.30 -11.67 19.60
CA ALA A 7 -13.50 -12.26 18.28
C ALA A 7 -12.31 -11.85 17.41
N PRO A 8 -11.47 -12.78 16.90
CA PRO A 8 -10.47 -12.42 15.92
C PRO A 8 -11.19 -11.72 14.76
N SER A 9 -10.86 -10.45 14.52
CA SER A 9 -11.42 -9.74 13.37
C SER A 9 -11.00 -10.51 12.13
N LEU A 10 -11.96 -11.10 11.44
CA LEU A 10 -11.71 -11.70 10.14
C LEU A 10 -11.01 -10.66 9.25
N PRO A 11 -9.98 -11.04 8.48
CA PRO A 11 -9.30 -10.12 7.58
C PRO A 11 -10.33 -9.42 6.69
N SER A 12 -10.28 -8.09 6.67
CA SER A 12 -11.14 -7.30 5.79
C SER A 12 -10.87 -7.68 4.33
N THR A 13 -11.94 -7.97 3.58
CA THR A 13 -11.82 -8.42 2.19
C THR A 13 -12.47 -7.41 1.25
N GLY A 14 -11.74 -6.95 0.23
CA GLY A 14 -12.24 -5.94 -0.71
C GLY A 14 -13.25 -6.51 -1.69
N ILE A 15 -12.94 -7.64 -2.31
CA ILE A 15 -13.85 -8.37 -3.20
C ILE A 15 -13.92 -9.82 -2.74
N TYR A 16 -15.12 -10.31 -2.43
CA TYR A 16 -15.34 -11.71 -2.10
C TYR A 16 -16.34 -12.35 -3.06
N ILE A 17 -15.97 -13.47 -3.67
CA ILE A 17 -16.81 -14.23 -4.59
C ILE A 17 -16.88 -15.68 -4.07
N GLU A 18 -18.02 -16.07 -3.50
CA GLU A 18 -18.17 -17.35 -2.76
C GLU A 18 -18.69 -18.52 -3.61
N LYS A 19 -19.42 -18.27 -4.71
CA LYS A 19 -19.92 -19.29 -5.67
C LYS A 19 -20.13 -18.71 -7.07
N GLY A 20 -19.23 -17.82 -7.50
CA GLY A 20 -19.39 -17.08 -8.76
C GLY A 20 -18.95 -17.89 -9.97
N PHE A 21 -19.77 -17.92 -11.02
CA PHE A 21 -19.43 -18.51 -12.32
C PHE A 21 -19.51 -17.48 -13.44
N GLY A 22 -18.45 -17.38 -14.26
CA GLY A 22 -18.49 -16.55 -15.48
C GLY A 22 -18.42 -15.04 -15.24
N ASN A 23 -18.00 -14.58 -14.05
CA ASN A 23 -17.94 -13.14 -13.79
C ASN A 23 -16.80 -12.49 -14.58
N HIS A 24 -17.08 -11.31 -15.13
CA HIS A 24 -16.05 -10.46 -15.72
C HIS A 24 -15.95 -9.16 -14.94
N LEU A 25 -14.83 -8.96 -14.28
CA LEU A 25 -14.53 -7.73 -13.54
C LEU A 25 -13.38 -7.01 -14.24
N SER A 26 -13.62 -5.76 -14.61
CA SER A 26 -12.63 -4.92 -15.28
C SER A 26 -12.52 -3.56 -14.61
N ASN A 27 -11.31 -2.99 -14.64
CA ASN A 27 -11.03 -1.66 -14.10
C ASN A 27 -11.38 -1.52 -12.61
N ILE A 28 -10.98 -2.50 -11.80
CA ILE A 28 -11.28 -2.52 -10.36
C ILE A 28 -10.09 -2.02 -9.56
N THR A 29 -10.36 -1.16 -8.57
CA THR A 29 -9.38 -0.70 -7.58
C THR A 29 -9.85 -1.10 -6.19
N SER A 30 -9.07 -1.93 -5.48
CA SER A 30 -9.33 -2.39 -4.11
C SER A 30 -8.25 -1.84 -3.19
N VAL A 31 -8.63 -1.08 -2.16
CA VAL A 31 -7.68 -0.27 -1.36
C VAL A 31 -7.99 -0.43 0.12
N GLY A 32 -6.97 -0.73 0.92
CA GLY A 32 -7.09 -0.73 2.38
C GLY A 32 -7.74 -1.97 2.97
N TYR A 33 -7.71 -3.08 2.24
CA TYR A 33 -8.17 -4.38 2.73
C TYR A 33 -7.00 -5.29 3.04
N ASP A 34 -7.18 -6.17 4.03
CA ASP A 34 -6.21 -7.23 4.37
C ASP A 34 -6.14 -8.27 3.24
N VAL A 35 -7.28 -8.56 2.61
CA VAL A 35 -7.39 -9.43 1.44
C VAL A 35 -8.00 -8.64 0.29
N GLY A 36 -7.23 -8.44 -0.78
CA GLY A 36 -7.70 -7.67 -1.95
C GLY A 36 -8.88 -8.32 -2.66
N ILE A 37 -8.72 -9.59 -3.06
CA ILE A 37 -9.72 -10.40 -3.75
C ILE A 37 -9.66 -11.83 -3.20
N ARG A 38 -10.81 -12.37 -2.78
CA ARG A 38 -10.96 -13.74 -2.31
C ARG A 38 -12.01 -14.48 -3.13
N PHE A 39 -11.70 -15.73 -3.44
CA PHE A 39 -12.63 -16.68 -4.05
C PHE A 39 -12.89 -17.83 -3.08
N ASP A 40 -14.16 -18.20 -2.96
CA ASP A 40 -14.62 -19.49 -2.46
C ASP A 40 -15.36 -20.15 -3.62
N GLU A 41 -15.19 -21.45 -3.86
CA GLU A 41 -15.97 -22.25 -4.82
C GLU A 41 -16.37 -21.56 -6.15
N ALA A 42 -15.50 -20.70 -6.70
CA ALA A 42 -15.80 -19.83 -7.84
C ALA A 42 -14.98 -20.25 -9.08
N TYR A 43 -15.63 -20.28 -10.25
CA TYR A 43 -15.05 -20.85 -11.47
C TYR A 43 -15.24 -19.93 -12.68
N ASN A 44 -14.30 -20.01 -13.64
CA ASN A 44 -14.38 -19.28 -14.91
C ASN A 44 -14.57 -17.74 -14.75
N ASN A 45 -13.91 -17.13 -13.78
CA ASN A 45 -13.95 -15.67 -13.58
C ASN A 45 -12.77 -15.01 -14.29
N LYS A 46 -13.01 -13.88 -14.95
CA LYS A 46 -11.99 -13.11 -15.69
C LYS A 46 -11.82 -11.72 -15.08
N PHE A 47 -10.59 -11.43 -14.69
CA PHE A 47 -10.17 -10.14 -14.18
C PHE A 47 -9.22 -9.47 -15.16
N SER A 48 -9.45 -8.19 -15.44
CA SER A 48 -8.57 -7.39 -16.29
C SER A 48 -8.42 -5.99 -15.72
N SER A 49 -7.21 -5.45 -15.71
CA SER A 49 -6.94 -4.11 -15.18
C SER A 49 -7.39 -3.98 -13.71
N VAL A 50 -6.83 -4.82 -12.84
CA VAL A 50 -7.11 -4.81 -11.40
C VAL A 50 -5.93 -4.21 -10.65
N GLN A 51 -6.21 -3.25 -9.79
CA GLN A 51 -5.28 -2.65 -8.86
C GLN A 51 -5.68 -3.03 -7.43
N VAL A 52 -4.73 -3.53 -6.64
CA VAL A 52 -4.91 -3.82 -5.22
C VAL A 52 -3.84 -3.10 -4.43
N ILE A 53 -4.24 -2.28 -3.45
CA ILE A 53 -3.34 -1.62 -2.49
C ILE A 53 -3.69 -2.17 -1.11
N SER A 54 -2.75 -2.90 -0.50
CA SER A 54 -2.97 -3.52 0.81
C SER A 54 -3.09 -2.46 1.91
N LEU A 55 -3.80 -2.83 2.99
CA LEU A 55 -3.87 -2.02 4.20
C LEU A 55 -2.48 -1.75 4.80
N ASP A 56 -1.60 -2.74 4.79
CA ASP A 56 -0.22 -2.61 5.29
C ASP A 56 0.56 -1.54 4.53
N ALA A 57 0.49 -1.53 3.20
CA ALA A 57 1.18 -0.54 2.39
C ALA A 57 0.70 0.88 2.69
N LEU A 58 -0.62 1.08 2.86
CA LEU A 58 -1.19 2.38 3.24
C LEU A 58 -0.74 2.80 4.64
N THR A 59 -0.75 1.86 5.59
CA THR A 59 -0.37 2.13 6.98
C THR A 59 1.08 2.58 7.05
N VAL A 60 1.98 1.90 6.33
CA VAL A 60 3.40 2.25 6.25
C VAL A 60 3.61 3.60 5.59
N LEU A 61 2.88 3.92 4.50
CA LEU A 61 2.95 5.23 3.87
C LEU A 61 2.52 6.35 4.82
N GLU A 62 1.42 6.16 5.56
CA GLU A 62 0.94 7.14 6.53
C GLU A 62 1.92 7.33 7.69
N GLN A 63 2.45 6.25 8.23
CA GLN A 63 3.50 6.29 9.27
C GLN A 63 4.76 7.00 8.78
N THR A 64 5.15 6.78 7.53
CA THR A 64 6.29 7.48 6.91
C THR A 64 6.03 8.98 6.81
N LYS A 65 4.82 9.40 6.42
CA LYS A 65 4.46 10.82 6.38
C LYS A 65 4.45 11.46 7.76
N ILE A 66 3.90 10.79 8.77
CA ILE A 66 3.92 11.27 10.17
C ILE A 66 5.36 11.44 10.65
N GLN A 67 6.22 10.45 10.39
CA GLN A 67 7.63 10.51 10.77
C GLN A 67 8.35 11.67 10.07
N LEU A 68 8.09 11.87 8.77
CA LEU A 68 8.64 12.96 7.98
C LEU A 68 8.22 14.35 8.51
N LEU A 69 6.97 14.51 8.97
CA LEU A 69 6.49 15.77 9.57
C LEU A 69 7.27 16.16 10.82
N ASN A 70 7.73 15.17 11.58
CA ASN A 70 8.51 15.36 12.81
C ASN A 70 9.99 15.67 12.56
N LEU A 71 10.47 15.57 11.31
CA LEU A 71 11.86 15.90 10.98
C LEU A 71 12.04 17.41 10.82
N ASN A 72 13.12 17.92 11.44
CA ASN A 72 13.56 19.29 11.26
C ASN A 72 14.40 19.42 9.97
N ILE A 73 13.71 19.47 8.84
CA ILE A 73 14.30 19.61 7.50
C ILE A 73 13.63 20.74 6.73
N ASP A 74 14.30 21.16 5.65
CA ASP A 74 13.76 22.15 4.74
C ASP A 74 12.40 21.72 4.15
N GLU A 75 11.45 22.65 4.11
CA GLU A 75 10.07 22.38 3.68
C GLU A 75 9.99 22.00 2.20
N LYS A 76 10.93 22.45 1.36
CA LYS A 76 10.99 22.02 -0.05
C LYS A 76 11.31 20.53 -0.13
N LEU A 77 12.32 20.08 0.60
CA LEU A 77 12.70 18.66 0.67
C LEU A 77 11.56 17.81 1.26
N LYS A 78 10.90 18.32 2.31
CA LYS A 78 9.72 17.66 2.91
C LYS A 78 8.61 17.46 1.89
N ASN A 79 8.29 18.49 1.11
CA ASN A 79 7.27 18.44 0.06
C ASN A 79 7.67 17.49 -1.09
N GLU A 80 8.94 17.48 -1.50
CA GLU A 80 9.45 16.56 -2.51
C GLU A 80 9.29 15.09 -2.08
N ILE A 81 9.60 14.76 -0.82
CA ILE A 81 9.44 13.42 -0.27
C ILE A 81 7.95 13.05 -0.20
N ASN A 82 7.10 13.95 0.31
CA ASN A 82 5.65 13.72 0.37
C ASN A 82 5.04 13.44 -1.01
N ASN A 83 5.41 14.22 -2.02
CA ASN A 83 4.94 14.01 -3.39
C ASN A 83 5.35 12.62 -3.91
N LYS A 84 6.59 12.19 -3.65
CA LYS A 84 7.06 10.84 -4.03
C LYS A 84 6.30 9.73 -3.29
N LEU A 85 5.99 9.91 -2.00
CA LEU A 85 5.15 8.97 -1.25
C LEU A 85 3.74 8.89 -1.83
N ASP A 86 3.17 10.01 -2.27
CA ASP A 86 1.87 10.05 -2.95
C ASP A 86 1.90 9.43 -4.35
N GLU A 87 2.99 9.58 -5.10
CA GLU A 87 3.21 8.87 -6.36
C GLU A 87 3.21 7.35 -6.15
N ILE A 88 3.88 6.85 -5.10
CA ILE A 88 3.86 5.41 -4.77
C ILE A 88 2.44 4.95 -4.44
N LYS A 89 1.71 5.74 -3.63
CA LYS A 89 0.33 5.44 -3.23
C LYS A 89 -0.64 5.38 -4.42
N THR A 90 -0.46 6.24 -5.40
CA THR A 90 -1.39 6.43 -6.53
C THR A 90 -0.92 5.76 -7.82
N ALA A 91 0.23 5.11 -7.80
CA ALA A 91 0.80 4.47 -8.98
C ALA A 91 -0.14 3.42 -9.59
N PRO A 92 -0.37 3.43 -10.91
CA PRO A 92 -1.38 2.59 -11.58
C PRO A 92 -1.01 1.12 -11.66
N SER A 93 0.24 0.76 -11.35
CA SER A 93 0.74 -0.61 -11.37
C SER A 93 1.80 -0.82 -10.31
N LYS A 94 1.99 -2.10 -9.91
CA LYS A 94 3.08 -2.51 -9.00
C LYS A 94 4.45 -2.05 -9.53
N GLU A 95 4.70 -2.19 -10.83
CA GLU A 95 5.95 -1.76 -11.46
C GLU A 95 6.14 -0.24 -11.36
N SER A 96 5.10 0.55 -11.62
CA SER A 96 5.17 2.01 -11.47
C SER A 96 5.40 2.41 -10.01
N ALA A 97 4.75 1.73 -9.07
CA ALA A 97 4.93 1.98 -7.63
C ALA A 97 6.37 1.67 -7.19
N SER A 98 6.92 0.54 -7.64
CA SER A 98 8.32 0.15 -7.39
C SER A 98 9.31 1.14 -8.00
N ASN A 99 9.04 1.64 -9.21
CA ASN A 99 9.88 2.65 -9.84
C ASN A 99 9.88 3.98 -9.06
N SER A 100 8.72 4.43 -8.58
CA SER A 100 8.63 5.62 -7.72
C SER A 100 9.32 5.39 -6.37
N TYR A 101 9.21 4.19 -5.79
CA TYR A 101 9.94 3.80 -4.58
C TYR A 101 11.47 3.86 -4.79
N ILE A 102 11.99 3.30 -5.89
CA ILE A 102 13.43 3.34 -6.19
C ILE A 102 13.92 4.79 -6.34
N LYS A 103 13.14 5.64 -7.03
CA LYS A 103 13.45 7.07 -7.16
C LYS A 103 13.43 7.80 -5.81
N LEU A 104 12.55 7.41 -4.89
CA LEU A 104 12.55 7.93 -3.53
C LEU A 104 13.81 7.51 -2.77
N MET A 105 14.15 6.23 -2.79
CA MET A 105 15.35 5.71 -2.13
C MET A 105 16.63 6.36 -2.65
N SER A 106 16.75 6.53 -3.97
CA SER A 106 17.88 7.21 -4.59
C SER A 106 17.95 8.70 -4.25
N SER A 107 16.80 9.36 -4.01
CA SER A 107 16.79 10.76 -3.59
C SER A 107 17.19 10.90 -2.11
N LEU A 108 16.78 9.93 -1.28
CA LEU A 108 17.08 9.95 0.15
C LEU A 108 18.49 9.50 0.48
N SER A 109 19.17 8.74 -0.39
CA SER A 109 20.57 8.34 -0.18
C SER A 109 21.52 9.53 -0.03
N ASP A 110 21.20 10.64 -0.69
CA ASP A 110 21.95 11.89 -0.59
C ASP A 110 21.63 12.68 0.70
N HIS A 111 20.59 12.26 1.43
CA HIS A 111 20.07 12.89 2.64
C HIS A 111 20.02 11.88 3.80
N VAL A 112 21.18 11.37 4.22
CA VAL A 112 21.31 10.32 5.26
C VAL A 112 20.57 10.67 6.57
N THR A 113 20.54 11.95 6.95
CA THR A 113 19.82 12.45 8.13
C THR A 113 18.30 12.30 8.04
N VAL A 114 17.77 12.22 6.82
CA VAL A 114 16.35 11.95 6.52
C VAL A 114 16.11 10.47 6.28
N LEU A 115 17.03 9.80 5.58
CA LEU A 115 16.93 8.37 5.31
C LEU A 115 16.90 7.55 6.60
N THR A 116 17.81 7.83 7.53
CA THR A 116 17.97 7.04 8.77
C THR A 116 16.66 6.90 9.57
N PRO A 117 15.92 7.98 9.90
CA PRO A 117 14.67 7.87 10.63
C PRO A 117 13.50 7.27 9.82
N LEU A 118 13.55 7.31 8.49
CA LEU A 118 12.49 6.75 7.62
C LEU A 118 12.78 5.30 7.19
N TRP A 119 14.04 4.85 7.32
CA TRP A 119 14.52 3.57 6.81
C TRP A 119 13.66 2.36 7.22
N PRO A 120 13.24 2.19 8.49
CA PRO A 120 12.43 1.03 8.88
C PRO A 120 11.11 0.94 8.12
N HIS A 121 10.46 2.10 7.89
CA HIS A 121 9.20 2.14 7.15
C HIS A 121 9.44 1.88 5.66
N LEU A 122 10.50 2.44 5.08
CA LEU A 122 10.85 2.23 3.67
C LEU A 122 11.19 0.75 3.37
N CYS A 123 11.88 0.06 4.28
CA CYS A 123 12.12 -1.38 4.15
C CYS A 123 10.82 -2.20 4.19
N THR A 124 9.89 -1.82 5.06
CA THR A 124 8.57 -2.49 5.15
C THR A 124 7.77 -2.27 3.87
N LEU A 125 7.77 -1.03 3.35
CA LEU A 125 7.13 -0.67 2.09
C LEU A 125 7.72 -1.45 0.91
N ALA A 126 9.05 -1.63 0.87
CA ALA A 126 9.70 -2.46 -0.14
C ALA A 126 9.18 -3.91 -0.12
N GLY A 127 9.00 -4.48 1.08
CA GLY A 127 8.40 -5.81 1.24
C GLY A 127 7.01 -5.89 0.63
N SER A 128 6.15 -4.89 0.87
CA SER A 128 4.79 -4.83 0.32
C SER A 128 4.74 -4.58 -1.20
N LEU A 129 5.79 -3.99 -1.78
CA LEU A 129 5.85 -3.64 -3.20
C LEU A 129 6.62 -4.66 -4.06
N ILE A 130 7.48 -5.49 -3.48
CA ILE A 130 8.33 -6.45 -4.21
C ILE A 130 7.75 -7.87 -4.13
N ALA A 131 7.16 -8.26 -2.99
CA ALA A 131 6.55 -9.58 -2.79
C ALA A 131 5.38 -9.86 -3.74
#